data_AF-A0A3S3R1X0-F1
#
_entry.id   AF-A0A3S3R1X0-F1
#
_cell.length_a   1.000
_cell.length_b   1.000
_cell.length_c   1.000
_cell.angle_alpha   90.00
_cell.angle_beta   90.00
_cell.angle_gamma   90.00
#
_symmetry.space_group_name_H-M   'P 1'
#
loop_
_entity.id
_entity.type
_entity.pdbx_description
1 polymer ?
#
loop_
_entity_poly.entity_id
_entity_poly.type
_entity_poly.pdbx_seq_one_letter_code
_entity_poly.pdbx_strand_id
1 'polypeptide(L)'
;MLKREGIPSIAVSEDSNCGQGSCATNLFVQIRKSDLQDVVAILERDHVRSTGLEDHDLSTAGAVIDTAAEQATCPACGYSFSTTEASCPDCGLCFG
;
A
#
# COMPACT_ATOMS: atom_id res chain seq x y z
N MET A 1 2.28 -2.83 -8.67
CA MET A 1 1.11 -2.00 -8.98
C MET A 1 1.12 -1.59 -10.46
N LEU A 2 2.06 -0.77 -10.94
CA LEU A 2 2.19 -0.37 -12.37
C LEU A 2 2.16 -1.52 -13.39
N LYS A 3 2.85 -2.64 -13.11
CA LYS A 3 2.82 -3.84 -13.96
C LYS A 3 1.41 -4.43 -14.16
N ARG A 4 0.53 -4.34 -13.14
CA ARG A 4 -0.86 -4.83 -13.23
C ARG A 4 -1.71 -3.92 -14.12
N GLU A 5 -1.41 -2.63 -14.15
CA GLU A 5 -2.02 -1.62 -15.03
C GLU A 5 -1.41 -1.61 -16.45
N GLY A 6 -0.51 -2.55 -16.76
CA GLY A 6 0.11 -2.68 -18.08
C GLY A 6 1.19 -1.63 -18.39
N ILE A 7 1.64 -0.86 -17.40
CA ILE A 7 2.63 0.21 -17.59
C ILE A 7 4.06 -0.35 -17.47
N PRO A 8 4.89 -0.25 -18.52
CA PRO A 8 6.31 -0.62 -18.45
C PRO A 8 7.07 0.34 -17.53
N SER A 9 7.65 -0.18 -16.46
CA SER A 9 8.38 0.63 -15.47
C SER A 9 9.60 -0.10 -14.90
N ILE A 10 10.64 0.65 -14.52
CA ILE A 10 11.82 0.13 -13.80
C ILE A 10 11.95 0.88 -12.48
N ALA A 11 12.04 0.13 -11.38
CA ALA A 11 12.34 0.67 -10.05
C ALA A 11 13.86 0.69 -9.85
N VAL A 12 14.40 1.84 -9.44
CA VAL A 12 15.82 2.06 -9.20
C VAL A 12 16.00 2.66 -7.81
N SER A 13 16.85 2.03 -6.99
CA SER A 13 17.33 2.59 -5.73
C SER A 13 18.68 3.25 -5.95
N GLU A 14 18.87 4.45 -5.40
CA GLU A 14 20.24 4.93 -5.15
C GLU A 14 20.76 4.22 -3.90
N ASP A 15 22.01 3.76 -3.93
CA ASP A 15 22.61 2.86 -2.93
C ASP A 15 22.30 3.24 -1.48
N SER A 16 21.33 2.57 -0.87
CA SER A 16 21.07 2.67 0.58
C SER A 16 21.59 1.40 1.24
N ASN A 17 22.87 1.42 1.57
CA ASN A 17 23.47 0.48 2.51
C ASN A 17 22.64 0.53 3.81
N CYS A 18 22.08 -0.61 4.25
CA CYS A 18 21.23 -0.73 5.45
C CYS A 18 22.04 -0.57 6.76
N GLY A 19 22.75 0.55 6.90
CA GLY A 19 23.56 0.89 8.06
C GLY A 19 23.16 2.25 8.61
N GLN A 20 22.43 2.23 9.72
CA GLN A 20 22.14 3.35 10.64
C GLN A 20 21.31 4.54 10.13
N GLY A 21 20.05 4.57 10.61
CA GLY A 21 19.40 5.80 11.08
C GLY A 21 18.54 6.53 10.04
N SER A 22 17.22 6.50 10.25
CA SER A 22 16.19 7.25 9.50
C SER A 22 15.90 6.76 8.07
N CYS A 23 15.15 5.66 7.97
CA CYS A 23 14.64 5.07 6.72
C CYS A 23 13.63 5.98 5.98
N ALA A 24 14.11 7.05 5.34
CA ALA A 24 13.44 7.62 4.18
C ALA A 24 13.94 6.88 2.94
N THR A 25 13.31 5.76 2.60
CA THR A 25 13.63 5.01 1.37
C THR A 25 13.08 5.78 0.17
N ASN A 26 13.97 6.50 -0.53
CA ASN A 26 13.62 7.09 -1.81
C ASN A 26 13.81 6.04 -2.91
N LEU A 27 12.77 5.84 -3.73
CA LEU A 27 12.80 4.95 -4.89
C LEU A 27 12.48 5.76 -6.14
N PHE A 28 13.31 5.63 -7.17
CA PHE A 28 13.05 6.23 -8.47
C PHE A 28 12.33 5.24 -9.38
N VAL A 29 11.30 5.70 -10.07
CA VAL A 29 10.58 4.88 -11.07
C VAL A 29 10.80 5.50 -12.44
N GLN A 30 11.49 4.76 -13.30
CA GLN A 30 11.65 5.13 -14.71
C GLN A 30 10.48 4.60 -15.53
N ILE A 31 9.84 5.49 -16.28
CA ILE A 31 8.67 5.24 -17.13
C ILE A 31 8.84 5.93 -18.48
N ARG A 32 7.98 5.62 -19.46
CA ARG A 32 7.90 6.44 -20.67
C ARG A 32 7.26 7.79 -20.32
N LYS A 33 7.77 8.87 -20.92
CA LYS A 33 7.23 10.21 -20.69
C LYS A 33 5.73 10.31 -21.03
N SER A 34 5.26 9.55 -22.02
CA SER A 34 3.84 9.48 -22.41
C SER A 34 2.93 9.00 -21.28
N ASP A 35 3.47 8.20 -20.36
CA ASP A 35 2.69 7.49 -19.36
C ASP A 35 2.67 8.25 -18.02
N LEU A 36 3.29 9.43 -17.95
CA LEU A 36 3.52 10.17 -16.71
C LEU A 36 2.22 10.50 -15.97
N GLN A 37 1.22 11.02 -16.67
CA GLN A 37 -0.04 11.42 -16.05
C GLN A 37 -0.79 10.21 -15.47
N ASP A 38 -0.84 9.12 -16.25
CA ASP A 38 -1.48 7.88 -15.82
C ASP A 38 -0.75 7.28 -14.61
N VAL A 39 0.59 7.23 -14.63
CA VAL A 39 1.40 6.70 -13.54
C VAL A 39 1.19 7.50 -12.25
N VAL A 40 1.16 8.83 -12.32
CA VAL A 40 0.94 9.67 -11.12
C VAL A 40 -0.43 9.38 -10.52
N ALA A 41 -1.50 9.39 -11.32
CA ALA A 41 -2.86 9.13 -10.82
C ALA A 41 -3.02 7.72 -10.23
N ILE A 42 -2.35 6.75 -10.85
CA ILE A 42 -2.25 5.36 -10.38
C ILE A 42 -1.56 5.36 -9.01
N LEU A 43 -0.34 5.88 -8.89
CA LEU A 43 0.41 5.92 -7.63
C LEU A 43 -0.31 6.66 -6.50
N GLU A 44 -0.97 7.79 -6.79
CA GLU A 44 -1.78 8.52 -5.81
C GLU A 44 -2.92 7.64 -5.27
N ARG A 45 -3.67 6.97 -6.15
CA ARG A 45 -4.75 6.06 -5.74
C ARG A 45 -4.26 4.91 -4.85
N ASP A 46 -3.11 4.33 -5.16
CA ASP A 46 -2.56 3.23 -4.36
C ASP A 46 -1.94 3.70 -3.06
N HIS A 47 -1.32 4.88 -3.03
CA HIS A 47 -0.86 5.50 -1.79
C HIS A 47 -2.03 5.64 -0.81
N VAL A 48 -3.15 6.15 -1.30
CA VAL A 48 -4.38 6.31 -0.53
C VAL A 48 -4.92 4.99 -0.04
N ARG A 49 -5.11 4.01 -0.94
CA ARG A 49 -5.63 2.69 -0.58
C ARG A 49 -4.73 1.94 0.40
N SER A 50 -3.41 2.02 0.24
CA SER A 50 -2.46 1.26 1.05
C SER A 50 -2.18 1.87 2.41
N THR A 51 -2.28 3.20 2.54
CA THR A 51 -1.96 3.92 3.78
C THR A 51 -3.19 4.40 4.55
N GLY A 52 -4.35 4.50 3.89
CA GLY A 52 -5.57 5.07 4.47
C GLY A 52 -5.48 6.59 4.74
N LEU A 53 -4.43 7.28 4.28
CA LEU A 53 -4.12 8.65 4.70
C LEU A 53 -5.00 9.75 4.08
N GLU A 54 -5.69 9.51 2.97
CA GLU A 54 -6.66 10.47 2.44
C GLU A 54 -7.97 10.48 3.23
N ASP A 55 -8.29 9.37 3.90
CA ASP A 55 -9.49 9.30 4.71
C ASP A 55 -9.14 9.75 6.13
N HIS A 56 -9.46 11.01 6.44
CA HIS A 56 -9.59 11.45 7.83
C HIS A 56 -10.73 10.70 8.57
N ASP A 57 -11.34 9.67 7.95
CA ASP A 57 -12.19 8.72 8.63
C ASP A 57 -11.39 7.81 9.58
N LEU A 58 -11.19 8.33 10.79
CA LEU A 58 -10.69 7.58 11.93
C LEU A 58 -11.72 6.57 12.46
N SER A 59 -12.83 6.28 11.77
CA SER A 59 -13.82 5.27 12.21
C SER A 59 -13.20 3.90 12.46
N THR A 60 -12.15 3.56 11.73
CA THR A 60 -11.36 2.32 11.89
C THR A 60 -10.07 2.52 12.69
N ALA A 61 -9.74 3.74 13.11
CA ALA A 61 -8.58 4.01 13.95
C ALA A 61 -8.81 3.44 15.36
N GLY A 62 -8.26 2.24 15.59
CA GLY A 62 -8.49 1.43 16.80
C GLY A 62 -9.26 0.13 16.55
N ALA A 63 -9.64 -0.16 15.31
CA ALA A 63 -10.16 -1.46 14.94
C ALA A 63 -9.09 -2.53 15.17
N VAL A 64 -9.40 -3.48 16.06
CA VAL A 64 -8.57 -4.66 16.33
C VAL A 64 -9.13 -5.82 15.54
N ILE A 65 -8.25 -6.59 14.90
CA ILE A 65 -8.64 -7.84 14.24
C ILE A 65 -8.92 -8.87 15.33
N ASP A 66 -10.21 -9.13 15.58
CA ASP A 66 -10.61 -10.25 16.41
C ASP A 66 -10.43 -11.55 15.63
N THR A 67 -9.37 -12.29 15.92
CA THR A 67 -9.05 -13.55 15.25
C THR A 67 -9.99 -14.69 15.60
N ALA A 68 -10.88 -14.52 16.60
CA ALA A 68 -11.91 -15.49 16.93
C ALA A 68 -13.21 -15.29 16.13
N ALA A 69 -13.40 -14.12 15.51
CA ALA A 69 -14.52 -13.86 14.61
C ALA A 69 -14.27 -14.46 13.22
N GLU A 70 -15.32 -14.73 12.44
CA GLU A 70 -15.16 -15.23 11.05
C GLU A 70 -14.70 -14.13 10.07
N GLN A 71 -15.02 -12.87 10.36
CA GLN A 71 -14.71 -11.73 9.52
C GLN A 71 -14.14 -10.58 10.34
N ALA A 72 -13.19 -9.84 9.75
CA ALA A 72 -12.64 -8.63 10.31
C ALA A 72 -12.59 -7.52 9.25
N THR A 73 -12.56 -6.28 9.73
CA THR A 73 -12.37 -5.08 8.91
C THR A 73 -10.91 -4.67 8.97
N CYS A 74 -10.29 -4.43 7.81
CA CYS A 74 -8.91 -4.02 7.73
C CYS A 74 -8.74 -2.61 8.34
N PRO A 75 -7.87 -2.43 9.35
CA PRO A 75 -7.69 -1.14 9.99
C PRO A 75 -7.00 -0.10 9.07
N ALA A 76 -6.36 -0.52 7.98
CA ALA A 76 -5.69 0.39 7.05
C ALA A 76 -6.58 0.86 5.88
N CYS A 77 -7.46 0.01 5.38
CA CYS A 77 -8.26 0.34 4.17
C CYS A 77 -9.76 0.08 4.30
N GLY A 78 -10.24 -0.41 5.45
CA GLY A 78 -11.66 -0.68 5.68
C GLY A 78 -12.23 -1.90 4.94
N TYR A 79 -11.42 -2.64 4.18
CA TYR A 79 -11.88 -3.86 3.50
C TYR A 79 -12.30 -4.94 4.50
N SER A 80 -13.45 -5.57 4.30
CA SER A 80 -13.92 -6.71 5.10
C SER A 80 -13.43 -8.02 4.52
N PHE A 81 -12.75 -8.84 5.33
CA PHE A 81 -12.10 -10.08 4.90
C PHE A 81 -12.25 -11.18 5.96
N SER A 82 -11.98 -12.43 5.55
CA SER A 82 -11.93 -13.58 6.47
C SER A 82 -10.73 -13.48 7.40
N THR A 83 -10.94 -13.68 8.70
CA THR A 83 -9.86 -13.63 9.72
C THR A 83 -8.82 -14.74 9.56
N THR A 84 -9.07 -15.71 8.68
CA THR A 84 -8.10 -16.75 8.29
C THR A 84 -7.00 -16.24 7.38
N GLU A 85 -7.15 -15.07 6.77
CA GLU A 85 -6.13 -14.46 5.90
C GLU A 85 -5.01 -13.81 6.72
N ALA A 86 -3.75 -14.10 6.38
CA ALA A 86 -2.59 -13.50 7.04
C ALA A 86 -2.30 -12.05 6.60
N SER A 87 -2.93 -11.61 5.51
CA SER A 87 -2.76 -10.27 4.94
C SER A 87 -4.05 -9.79 4.29
N CYS A 88 -4.29 -8.48 4.29
CA CYS A 88 -5.44 -7.89 3.61
C CYS A 88 -5.35 -8.17 2.10
N PRO A 89 -6.37 -8.79 1.49
CA PRO A 89 -6.34 -9.11 0.06
C PRO A 89 -6.43 -7.86 -0.84
N ASP A 90 -6.87 -6.72 -0.30
CA ASP A 90 -6.99 -5.47 -1.06
C ASP A 90 -5.74 -4.58 -0.91
N CYS A 91 -5.41 -4.16 0.31
CA CYS A 91 -4.29 -3.23 0.55
C CYS A 91 -2.95 -3.91 0.84
N GLY A 92 -2.94 -5.23 1.10
CA GLY A 92 -1.72 -5.98 1.37
C GLY A 92 -1.12 -5.81 2.77
N LEU A 93 -1.83 -5.14 3.70
CA LEU A 93 -1.39 -5.04 5.10
C LEU A 93 -1.28 -6.44 5.72
N CYS A 94 -0.10 -6.79 6.25
CA CYS A 94 0.11 -8.03 7.00
C CYS A 94 -0.38 -7.88 8.45
N PHE A 95 -1.01 -8.94 8.98
CA PHE A 95 -1.61 -8.96 10.33
C PHE A 95 -0.84 -9.82 11.33
N GLY A 96 0.27 -10.43 10.91
CA GLY A 96 1.16 -11.28 11.69
C GLY A 96 2.43 -11.59 10.92
#